data_AF-A0A536Y064-F1
#
_entry.id   AF-A0A536Y064-F1
#
_cell.length_a   1.000
_cell.length_b   1.000
_cell.length_c   1.000
_cell.angle_alpha   90.00
_cell.angle_beta   90.00
_cell.angle_gamma   90.00
#
_symmetry.space_group_name_H-M   'P 1'
#
loop_
_entity.id
_entity.type
_entity.pdbx_description
1 polymer ?
#
loop_
_entity_poly.entity_id
_entity_poly.type
_entity_poly.pdbx_seq_one_letter_code
_entity_poly.pdbx_strand_id
1 'polypeptide(L)'
;MQTLGRSHRSPCEPLPAPAADCHMHVFGPYDRFPLGAERAYNVPEAPLGAHERMKAAVGLERTVLVQASGHGTDNRAMLAALAELGPRGRGVAVVAPQTPLAELQRMHKAGVRGVRLNLYTFAARHPSASSRHSAGTCSSFASRPPSSLLRAPSSARAFRW
;
A
#
# COMPACT_ATOMS: atom_id res chain seq x y z
N MET A 1 2.62 -10.57 -6.56
CA MET A 1 3.80 -11.46 -6.61
C MET A 1 3.99 -12.05 -5.22
N GLN A 2 3.88 -13.37 -5.05
CA GLN A 2 4.11 -14.01 -3.75
C GLN A 2 5.58 -14.38 -3.61
N THR A 3 6.18 -14.10 -2.45
CA THR A 3 7.60 -14.34 -2.14
C THR A 3 7.87 -15.73 -1.54
N LEU A 4 6.86 -16.60 -1.51
CA LEU A 4 6.95 -17.90 -0.84
C LEU A 4 7.75 -18.91 -1.67
N GLY A 5 8.70 -19.59 -1.03
CA GLY A 5 9.39 -20.75 -1.60
C GLY A 5 10.46 -20.46 -2.66
N ARG A 6 10.87 -19.19 -2.85
CA ARG A 6 11.98 -18.82 -3.74
C ARG A 6 13.19 -18.34 -2.95
N SER A 7 14.37 -18.74 -3.38
CA SER A 7 15.61 -18.13 -2.91
C SER A 7 15.78 -16.76 -3.57
N HIS A 8 16.10 -15.75 -2.75
CA HIS A 8 16.39 -14.40 -3.21
C HIS A 8 17.89 -14.17 -3.08
N ARG A 9 18.51 -13.67 -4.14
CA ARG A 9 19.92 -13.28 -4.16
C ARG A 9 20.02 -11.78 -4.31
N SER A 10 21.09 -11.22 -3.77
CA SER A 10 21.42 -9.82 -3.99
C SER A 10 21.58 -9.56 -5.49
N PRO A 11 21.09 -8.41 -5.99
CA PRO A 11 21.37 -7.98 -7.35
C PRO A 11 22.88 -7.83 -7.60
N CYS A 12 23.31 -7.96 -8.86
CA CYS A 12 24.72 -7.80 -9.23
C CYS A 12 25.24 -6.39 -8.93
N GLU A 13 24.38 -5.38 -9.15
CA GLU A 13 24.63 -3.99 -8.76
C GLU A 13 23.77 -3.63 -7.55
N PRO A 14 24.36 -3.07 -6.47
CA PRO A 14 23.62 -2.74 -5.26
C PRO A 14 22.57 -1.66 -5.52
N LEU A 15 21.43 -1.76 -4.84
CA LEU A 15 20.38 -0.74 -4.93
C LEU A 15 20.83 0.58 -4.28
N PRO A 16 20.41 1.74 -4.82
CA PRO A 16 20.71 3.02 -4.21
C PRO A 16 19.97 3.15 -2.87
N ALA A 17 20.72 3.40 -1.79
CA ALA A 17 20.13 3.57 -0.48
C ALA A 17 19.54 4.99 -0.29
N PRO A 18 18.35 5.13 0.35
CA PRO A 18 17.51 4.04 0.85
C PRO A 18 16.49 3.59 -0.21
N ALA A 19 16.55 2.33 -0.66
CA ALA A 19 15.63 1.82 -1.68
C ALA A 19 14.29 1.33 -1.08
N ALA A 20 13.20 1.42 -1.85
CA ALA A 20 11.86 1.05 -1.41
C ALA A 20 11.19 0.05 -2.37
N ASP A 21 10.54 -0.98 -1.80
CA ASP A 21 9.53 -1.75 -2.52
C ASP A 21 8.22 -0.93 -2.51
N CYS A 22 7.78 -0.45 -3.67
CA CYS A 22 6.61 0.40 -3.79
C CYS A 22 5.30 -0.35 -3.99
N HIS A 23 5.31 -1.69 -4.08
CA HIS A 23 4.10 -2.47 -4.34
C HIS A 23 4.14 -3.88 -3.77
N MET A 24 3.82 -4.01 -2.48
CA MET A 24 3.73 -5.31 -1.80
C MET A 24 2.35 -5.55 -1.18
N HIS A 25 1.93 -6.81 -1.09
CA HIS A 25 0.72 -7.24 -0.41
C HIS A 25 1.07 -8.19 0.75
N VAL A 26 0.35 -8.05 1.87
CA VAL A 26 0.33 -9.07 2.92
C VAL A 26 -0.96 -9.85 2.86
N PHE A 27 -0.89 -11.14 3.16
CA PHE A 27 -2.04 -12.02 3.24
C PHE A 27 -1.96 -12.84 4.52
N GLY A 28 -3.04 -12.80 5.30
CA GLY A 28 -3.16 -13.56 6.53
C GLY A 28 -2.41 -12.94 7.73
N PRO A 29 -2.37 -13.67 8.86
CA PRO A 29 -2.93 -15.01 9.02
C PRO A 29 -4.48 -14.98 8.95
N TYR A 30 -5.09 -15.96 8.26
CA TYR A 30 -6.49 -15.93 7.86
C TYR A 30 -7.48 -16.21 9.01
N ASP A 31 -6.99 -16.76 10.11
CA ASP A 31 -7.73 -16.88 11.37
C ASP A 31 -8.06 -15.51 11.99
N ARG A 32 -7.17 -14.52 11.83
CA ARG A 32 -7.38 -13.14 12.31
C ARG A 32 -7.85 -12.19 11.22
N PHE A 33 -7.36 -12.38 10.00
CA PHE A 33 -7.62 -11.53 8.85
C PHE A 33 -8.17 -12.37 7.70
N PRO A 34 -9.46 -12.78 7.76
CA PRO A 34 -10.04 -13.62 6.72
C PRO A 34 -10.02 -12.91 5.36
N LEU A 35 -10.01 -13.72 4.29
CA LEU A 35 -10.24 -13.19 2.95
C LEU A 35 -11.71 -12.77 2.81
N GLY A 36 -11.95 -11.75 1.99
CA GLY A 36 -13.30 -11.26 1.71
C GLY A 36 -14.16 -12.30 0.99
N ALA A 37 -15.47 -12.28 1.25
CA ALA A 37 -16.44 -13.18 0.62
C ALA A 37 -16.45 -13.04 -0.92
N GLU A 38 -16.32 -11.81 -1.42
CA GLU A 38 -16.38 -11.50 -2.86
C GLU A 38 -15.04 -11.64 -3.61
N ARG A 39 -14.02 -12.24 -2.98
CA ARG A 39 -12.69 -12.37 -3.61
C ARG A 39 -12.77 -13.17 -4.91
N ALA A 40 -11.96 -12.78 -5.90
CA ALA A 40 -11.91 -13.47 -7.18
C ALA A 40 -11.17 -14.82 -7.11
N TYR A 41 -10.31 -15.02 -6.10
CA TYR A 41 -9.51 -16.23 -5.93
C TYR A 41 -9.06 -16.40 -4.47
N ASN A 42 -8.75 -17.65 -4.10
CA ASN A 42 -8.07 -17.96 -2.85
C ASN A 42 -6.56 -17.77 -3.03
N VAL A 43 -5.93 -17.18 -2.03
CA VAL A 43 -4.49 -16.95 -1.98
C VAL A 43 -3.95 -17.75 -0.79
N PRO A 44 -2.75 -18.33 -0.86
CA PRO A 44 -2.05 -18.78 0.33
C PRO A 44 -1.65 -17.60 1.21
N GLU A 45 -1.45 -17.85 2.51
CA GLU A 45 -0.93 -16.84 3.42
C GLU A 45 0.47 -16.39 3.01
N ALA A 46 0.69 -15.08 3.02
CA ALA A 46 1.95 -14.43 2.71
C ALA A 46 2.20 -13.35 3.79
N PRO A 47 2.74 -13.75 4.95
CA PRO A 47 2.95 -12.82 6.07
C PRO A 47 4.09 -11.85 5.79
N LEU A 48 4.09 -10.71 6.49
CA LEU A 48 5.12 -9.67 6.38
C LEU A 48 6.55 -10.22 6.54
N GLY A 49 6.76 -11.18 7.46
CA GLY A 49 8.08 -11.77 7.70
C GLY A 49 8.71 -12.43 6.47
N ALA A 50 7.90 -12.97 5.54
CA ALA A 50 8.41 -13.49 4.27
C ALA A 50 8.92 -12.38 3.35
N HIS A 51 8.26 -11.22 3.37
CA HIS A 51 8.72 -10.03 2.66
C HIS A 51 10.01 -9.47 3.26
N GLU A 52 10.09 -9.30 4.58
CA GLU A 52 11.29 -8.76 5.23
C GLU A 52 12.55 -9.60 4.93
N ARG A 53 12.43 -10.94 4.85
CA ARG A 53 13.53 -11.83 4.43
C ARG A 53 13.97 -11.58 2.99
N MET A 54 13.02 -11.46 2.07
CA MET A 54 13.31 -11.13 0.67
C MET A 54 13.98 -9.76 0.57
N LYS A 55 13.40 -8.77 1.26
CA LYS A 55 13.84 -7.37 1.29
C LYS A 55 15.29 -7.24 1.76
N ALA A 56 15.64 -7.95 2.83
CA ALA A 56 17.01 -8.03 3.34
C ALA A 56 17.98 -8.66 2.32
N ALA A 57 17.56 -9.73 1.62
CA ALA A 57 18.41 -10.39 0.64
C ALA A 57 18.73 -9.51 -0.59
N VAL A 58 17.81 -8.62 -0.98
CA VAL A 58 17.95 -7.76 -2.18
C VAL A 58 18.43 -6.34 -1.88
N GLY A 59 18.63 -5.96 -0.61
CA GLY A 59 19.13 -4.65 -0.22
C GLY A 59 18.06 -3.54 -0.21
N LEU A 60 16.79 -3.88 0.02
CA LEU A 60 15.69 -2.94 0.15
C LEU A 60 15.50 -2.54 1.63
N GLU A 61 15.10 -1.30 1.89
CA GLU A 61 14.97 -0.76 3.25
C GLU A 61 13.53 -0.41 3.61
N ARG A 62 12.79 0.12 2.64
CA ARG A 62 11.44 0.68 2.82
C ARG A 62 10.38 -0.13 2.08
N THR A 63 9.13 -0.03 2.50
CA THR A 63 8.03 -0.82 1.93
C THR A 63 6.73 -0.03 1.87
N VAL A 64 6.08 -0.06 0.72
CA VAL A 64 4.71 0.41 0.53
C VAL A 64 3.79 -0.81 0.47
N LEU A 65 3.01 -0.98 1.52
CA LEU A 65 1.98 -2.01 1.61
C LEU A 65 0.72 -1.53 0.90
N VAL A 66 0.35 -2.22 -0.16
CA VAL A 66 -0.85 -1.97 -0.94
C VAL A 66 -1.92 -2.95 -0.49
N GLN A 67 -3.12 -2.45 -0.20
CA GLN A 67 -4.25 -3.28 0.18
C GLN A 67 -4.56 -4.31 -0.92
N ALA A 68 -4.58 -5.57 -0.50
CA ALA A 68 -4.81 -6.70 -1.38
C ALA A 68 -6.30 -6.82 -1.72
N SER A 69 -6.61 -7.08 -3.00
CA SER A 69 -8.01 -7.25 -3.43
C SER A 69 -8.70 -8.45 -2.78
N GLY A 70 -7.93 -9.44 -2.32
CA GLY A 70 -8.45 -10.59 -1.58
C GLY A 70 -9.09 -10.21 -0.23
N HIS A 71 -8.70 -9.09 0.38
CA HIS A 71 -9.28 -8.57 1.63
C HIS A 71 -10.34 -7.47 1.38
N GLY A 72 -10.60 -7.09 0.12
CA GLY A 72 -11.58 -6.04 -0.20
C GLY A 72 -11.24 -4.71 0.49
N THR A 73 -12.24 -4.11 1.15
CA THR A 73 -12.12 -2.87 1.93
C THR A 73 -11.68 -3.10 3.39
N ASP A 74 -11.47 -4.35 3.81
CA ASP A 74 -10.95 -4.67 5.15
C ASP A 74 -9.42 -4.51 5.17
N ASN A 75 -8.96 -3.33 5.59
CA ASN A 75 -7.54 -2.97 5.60
C ASN A 75 -6.78 -3.53 6.82
N ARG A 76 -7.41 -4.32 7.71
CA ARG A 76 -6.81 -4.69 9.01
C ARG A 76 -5.48 -5.43 8.88
N ALA A 77 -5.35 -6.37 7.93
CA ALA A 77 -4.09 -7.08 7.70
C ALA A 77 -2.95 -6.12 7.30
N MET A 78 -3.22 -5.20 6.38
CA MET A 78 -2.25 -4.20 5.92
C MET A 78 -1.88 -3.23 7.05
N LEU A 79 -2.86 -2.77 7.84
CA LEU A 79 -2.62 -1.87 8.96
C LEU A 79 -1.81 -2.53 10.09
N ALA A 80 -2.05 -3.82 10.37
CA ALA A 80 -1.25 -4.58 11.33
C ALA A 80 0.21 -4.70 10.89
N ALA A 81 0.44 -5.10 9.62
CA ALA A 81 1.79 -5.16 9.06
C ALA A 81 2.48 -3.79 9.03
N LEU A 82 1.72 -2.72 8.79
CA LEU A 82 2.24 -1.35 8.79
C LEU A 82 2.70 -0.91 10.20
N ALA A 83 1.98 -1.33 11.25
CA ALA A 83 2.39 -1.10 12.63
C ALA A 83 3.71 -1.81 12.96
N GLU A 84 3.91 -3.04 12.45
CA GLU A 84 5.17 -3.80 12.61
C GLU A 84 6.35 -3.14 11.85
N LEU A 85 6.11 -2.60 10.65
CA LEU A 85 7.14 -1.88 9.88
C LEU A 85 7.55 -0.54 10.51
N GLY A 86 6.64 0.09 11.24
CA GLY A 86 6.84 1.40 11.85
C GLY A 86 7.22 2.47 10.81
N PRO A 87 8.29 3.26 11.04
CA PRO A 87 8.64 4.38 10.16
C PRO A 87 9.06 3.94 8.74
N ARG A 88 9.47 2.68 8.55
CA ARG A 88 9.93 2.11 7.28
C ARG A 88 8.79 1.74 6.31
N GLY A 89 7.55 1.78 6.78
CA GLY A 89 6.36 1.37 6.04
C GLY A 89 5.46 2.54 5.65
N ARG A 90 4.84 2.47 4.47
CA ARG A 90 3.66 3.30 4.11
C ARG A 90 2.54 2.42 3.57
N GLY A 91 1.31 2.86 3.74
CA GLY A 91 0.12 2.12 3.29
C GLY A 91 -0.62 2.77 2.13
N VAL A 92 -1.21 1.95 1.27
CA VAL A 92 -2.23 2.34 0.29
C VAL A 92 -3.49 1.52 0.56
N ALA A 93 -4.55 2.17 1.05
CA ALA A 93 -5.79 1.51 1.47
C ALA A 93 -6.78 1.31 0.32
N VAL A 94 -7.72 0.38 0.46
CA VAL A 94 -8.97 0.37 -0.33
C VAL A 94 -10.10 0.74 0.59
N VAL A 95 -10.88 1.75 0.23
CA VAL A 95 -11.95 2.31 1.08
C VAL A 95 -13.29 2.21 0.36
N ALA A 96 -14.37 2.04 1.12
CA ALA A 96 -15.72 2.14 0.57
C ALA A 96 -16.03 3.60 0.18
N PRO A 97 -16.91 3.86 -0.81
CA PRO A 97 -17.21 5.22 -1.26
C PRO A 97 -17.71 6.14 -0.14
N GLN A 98 -18.43 5.60 0.85
CA GLN A 98 -19.00 6.33 1.98
C GLN A 98 -18.10 6.30 3.24
N THR A 99 -16.80 5.99 3.10
CA THR A 99 -15.88 5.92 4.24
C THR A 99 -15.77 7.29 4.93
N PRO A 100 -16.07 7.41 6.24
CA PRO A 100 -16.03 8.68 6.94
C PRO A 100 -14.63 9.28 7.00
N LEU A 101 -14.53 10.62 7.02
CA LEU A 101 -13.25 11.34 7.15
C LEU A 101 -12.45 10.89 8.39
N ALA A 102 -13.13 10.63 9.51
CA ALA A 102 -12.48 10.16 10.73
C ALA A 102 -11.75 8.83 10.55
N GLU A 103 -12.28 7.92 9.73
CA GLU A 103 -11.62 6.65 9.41
C GLU A 103 -10.40 6.88 8.50
N LEU A 104 -10.53 7.78 7.51
CA LEU A 104 -9.38 8.18 6.67
C LEU A 104 -8.25 8.80 7.51
N GLN A 105 -8.59 9.62 8.51
CA GLN A 105 -7.63 10.20 9.44
C GLN A 105 -6.99 9.15 10.35
N ARG A 106 -7.75 8.15 10.83
CA ARG A 106 -7.20 7.02 11.59
C ARG A 106 -6.19 6.24 10.76
N MET A 107 -6.53 5.89 9.53
CA MET A 107 -5.61 5.23 8.60
C MET A 107 -4.38 6.09 8.29
N HIS A 108 -4.56 7.39 8.11
CA HIS A 108 -3.43 8.31 7.90
C HIS A 108 -2.47 8.32 9.10
N LYS A 109 -2.99 8.40 10.33
CA LYS A 109 -2.18 8.30 11.56
C LYS A 109 -1.46 6.96 11.66
N ALA A 110 -2.07 5.88 11.19
CA ALA A 110 -1.46 4.55 11.12
C ALA A 110 -0.41 4.40 10.01
N GLY A 111 -0.21 5.41 9.13
CA GLY A 111 0.83 5.41 8.10
C GLY A 111 0.34 5.28 6.66
N VAL A 112 -0.98 5.24 6.43
CA VAL A 112 -1.57 5.24 5.07
C VAL A 112 -1.37 6.62 4.43
N ARG A 113 -0.98 6.63 3.15
CA ARG A 113 -0.71 7.85 2.37
C ARG A 113 -1.44 7.93 1.04
N GLY A 114 -2.24 6.92 0.71
CA GLY A 114 -3.04 6.91 -0.51
C GLY A 114 -4.17 5.89 -0.47
N VAL A 115 -5.01 5.94 -1.50
CA VAL A 115 -6.06 4.95 -1.74
C VAL A 115 -5.89 4.31 -3.11
N ARG A 116 -6.23 3.03 -3.23
CA ARG A 116 -6.18 2.27 -4.47
C ARG A 116 -7.57 2.16 -5.07
N LEU A 117 -7.69 2.53 -6.35
CA LEU A 117 -8.87 2.26 -7.17
C LEU A 117 -8.58 1.06 -8.07
N ASN A 118 -9.38 -0.01 -7.94
CA ASN A 118 -9.26 -1.19 -8.78
C ASN A 118 -10.40 -1.25 -9.80
N LEU A 119 -10.18 -0.65 -10.96
CA LEU A 119 -11.17 -0.56 -12.03
C LEU A 119 -11.45 -1.91 -12.71
N TYR A 120 -10.49 -2.85 -12.67
CA TYR A 120 -10.63 -4.17 -13.28
C TYR A 120 -11.63 -5.03 -12.50
N THR A 121 -11.47 -5.14 -11.18
CA THR A 121 -12.45 -5.85 -10.35
C THR A 121 -13.77 -5.10 -10.24
N PHE A 122 -13.75 -3.77 -10.32
CA PHE A 122 -14.98 -2.97 -10.31
C PHE A 122 -15.85 -3.27 -11.54
N ALA A 123 -15.27 -3.24 -12.75
CA ALA A 123 -15.99 -3.58 -13.98
C ALA A 123 -16.50 -5.03 -13.97
N ALA A 124 -15.71 -5.98 -13.45
CA ALA A 124 -16.12 -7.38 -13.34
C ALA A 124 -17.30 -7.58 -12.35
N ARG A 125 -17.39 -6.78 -11.28
CA ARG A 125 -18.48 -6.84 -10.29
C ARG A 125 -19.70 -6.01 -10.67
N HIS A 126 -19.51 -5.02 -11.55
CA HIS A 126 -20.57 -4.13 -12.02
C HIS A 126 -20.47 -3.96 -13.55
N PRO A 127 -20.89 -4.98 -14.33
CA PRO A 127 -20.77 -4.95 -15.79
C PRO A 127 -21.53 -3.77 -16.43
N SER A 128 -22.56 -3.25 -15.75
CA SER A 128 -23.36 -2.10 -16.18
C SER A 128 -22.80 -0.73 -15.76
N ALA A 129 -21.77 -0.66 -14.90
CA ALA A 129 -21.24 0.59 -14.35
C ALA A 129 -20.12 1.23 -15.20
N SER A 130 -19.92 0.77 -16.44
CA SER A 130 -18.93 1.31 -17.37
C SER A 130 -19.38 2.64 -17.98
N SER A 131 -19.51 3.68 -17.17
CA SER A 131 -19.33 5.10 -17.55
C SER A 131 -19.72 6.01 -16.37
N ARG A 132 -18.84 6.97 -16.04
CA ARG A 132 -19.08 8.13 -15.14
C ARG A 132 -19.04 7.91 -13.61
N HIS A 133 -17.87 7.69 -12.98
CA HIS A 133 -17.73 7.94 -11.53
C HIS A 133 -16.35 8.46 -11.07
N SER A 134 -15.51 9.00 -11.95
CA SER A 134 -14.15 9.44 -11.62
C SER A 134 -14.03 10.85 -11.00
N ALA A 135 -15.12 11.61 -10.82
CA ALA A 135 -15.02 13.04 -10.47
C ALA A 135 -15.15 13.37 -8.96
N GLY A 136 -15.69 12.48 -8.12
CA GLY A 136 -16.10 12.85 -6.75
C GLY A 136 -14.99 12.89 -5.68
N THR A 137 -13.95 12.05 -5.82
CA THR A 137 -13.02 11.78 -4.71
C THR A 137 -11.80 12.71 -4.66
N CYS A 138 -11.52 13.47 -5.73
CA CYS A 138 -10.27 14.24 -5.86
C CYS A 138 -10.36 15.69 -5.33
N SER A 139 -11.56 16.21 -5.06
CA SER A 139 -11.73 17.65 -4.79
C SER A 139 -11.24 18.13 -3.41
N SER A 140 -11.10 17.24 -2.43
CA SER A 140 -10.78 17.63 -1.04
C SER A 140 -9.28 17.74 -0.71
N PHE A 141 -8.36 17.37 -1.62
CA PHE A 141 -6.92 17.36 -1.36
C PHE A 141 -6.14 18.51 -2.01
N ALA A 142 -6.78 19.29 -2.90
CA ALA A 142 -6.09 20.20 -3.83
C ALA A 142 -5.98 21.68 -3.39
N SER A 143 -6.41 22.06 -2.18
CA SER A 143 -6.48 23.47 -1.78
C SER A 143 -5.22 24.03 -1.09
N ARG A 144 -4.01 23.75 -1.60
CA ARG A 144 -2.81 24.54 -1.26
C ARG A 144 -2.03 24.92 -2.52
N PRO A 145 -1.89 26.22 -2.86
CA PRO A 145 -1.09 26.65 -4.00
C PRO A 145 0.42 26.54 -3.69
N PRO A 146 1.27 26.25 -4.70
CA PRO A 146 2.72 26.29 -4.54
C PRO A 146 3.21 27.75 -4.59
N SER A 147 3.82 28.24 -3.51
CA SER A 147 4.56 29.50 -3.54
C SER A 147 5.98 29.28 -4.10
N SER A 148 6.24 30.02 -5.18
CA SER A 148 7.51 30.49 -5.76
C SER A 148 8.84 29.84 -5.35
N LEU A 149 9.54 29.39 -6.39
CA LEU A 149 11.00 29.22 -6.56
C LEU A 149 11.86 30.06 -5.60
N LEU A 150 12.60 29.39 -4.72
CA LEU A 150 13.80 29.91 -4.08
C LEU A 150 14.87 28.81 -4.02
N ARG A 151 16.07 29.23 -4.41
CA ARG A 151 17.34 28.52 -4.61
C ARG A 151 17.67 27.53 -3.47
N ALA A 152 18.14 26.35 -3.83
CA ALA A 152 18.52 25.28 -2.90
C ALA A 152 19.70 25.69 -1.99
N PRO A 153 19.59 25.53 -0.66
CA PRO A 153 20.74 25.42 0.21
C PRO A 153 21.24 23.97 0.24
N SER A 154 22.56 23.83 0.11
CA SER A 154 23.35 22.61 0.29
C SER A 154 23.22 22.09 1.73
N SER A 155 22.19 21.29 1.98
CA SER A 155 22.21 20.17 2.92
C SER A 155 21.05 19.27 2.51
N ALA A 156 21.36 18.10 1.96
CA ALA A 156 20.36 17.10 1.65
C ALA A 156 19.71 16.64 2.97
N ARG A 157 18.67 17.33 3.42
CA ARG A 157 17.70 16.74 4.34
C ARG A 157 17.08 15.58 3.57
N ALA A 158 17.61 14.38 3.80
CA ALA A 158 16.96 13.14 3.40
C ALA A 158 15.48 13.26 3.79
N PHE A 159 14.60 13.21 2.78
CA PHE A 159 13.17 13.14 3.01
C PHE A 159 12.91 11.95 3.93
N ARG A 160 12.56 12.22 5.19
CA ARG A 160 12.11 11.18 6.13
C ARG A 160 10.79 10.63 5.64
N TRP A 161 10.85 9.53 4.91
CA TRP A 161 9.82 8.48 4.92
C TRP A 161 10.48 7.14 4.71
#